data_AF-A0A3S1HIL0-F1
#
_entry.id   AF-A0A3S1HIL0-F1
#
_cell.length_a   1.000
_cell.length_b   1.000
_cell.length_c   1.000
_cell.angle_alpha   90.00
_cell.angle_beta   90.00
_cell.angle_gamma   90.00
#
_symmetry.space_group_name_H-M   'P 1'
#
loop_
_entity.id
_entity.type
_entity.pdbx_description
1 polymer ?
#
loop_
_entity_poly.entity_id
_entity_poly.type
_entity_poly.pdbx_seq_one_letter_code
_entity_poly.pdbx_strand_id
1 'polypeptide(L)' 'MTGTSAETSATSPEAVAQHLAASRYLADESLSTAIFLAIRLGKPLLLEGAPGVGKTEAAK' A
#
# COMPACT_ATOMS: atom_id res chain seq x y z
N MET A 1 -18.52 -10.31 -9.94
CA MET A 1 -17.84 -10.58 -8.65
C MET A 1 -16.35 -10.46 -8.88
N THR A 2 -15.79 -9.26 -8.75
CA THR A 2 -14.34 -9.02 -8.88
C THR A 2 -13.90 -8.29 -7.63
N GLY A 3 -13.23 -8.97 -6.70
CA GLY A 3 -12.79 -8.32 -5.47
C GLY A 3 -12.10 -9.26 -4.50
N THR A 4 -10.98 -9.87 -4.90
CA THR A 4 -10.14 -10.64 -3.93
C THR A 4 -8.66 -10.76 -4.35
N SER A 5 -8.04 -9.69 -4.88
CA SER A 5 -6.57 -9.70 -5.09
C SER A 5 -5.79 -9.08 -3.91
N ALA A 6 -6.43 -8.23 -3.10
CA ALA A 6 -5.78 -7.57 -1.96
C ALA A 6 -5.60 -8.50 -0.74
N GLU A 7 -6.45 -9.52 -0.58
CA GLU A 7 -6.49 -10.35 0.62
C GLU A 7 -5.26 -11.27 0.77
N THR A 8 -4.63 -11.64 -0.35
CA THR A 8 -3.42 -12.48 -0.35
C THR A 8 -2.14 -11.67 -0.13
N SER A 9 -2.14 -10.36 -0.40
CA SER A 9 -0.92 -9.54 -0.51
C SER A 9 -0.40 -8.98 0.84
N ALA A 10 -1.20 -9.07 1.92
CA ALA A 10 -0.87 -8.49 3.23
C ALA A 10 -0.58 -9.55 4.30
N THR A 11 0.37 -10.44 4.04
CA THR A 11 0.80 -11.48 4.99
C THR A 11 1.70 -10.92 6.11
N SER A 12 2.48 -9.88 5.83
CA SER A 12 3.27 -9.10 6.80
C SER A 12 3.51 -7.67 6.30
N PRO A 13 3.95 -6.72 7.16
CA PRO A 13 4.36 -5.38 6.71
C PRO A 13 5.43 -5.41 5.61
N GLU A 14 6.41 -6.32 5.67
CA GLU A 14 7.46 -6.44 4.66
C GLU A 14 6.91 -6.89 3.31
N ALA A 15 5.93 -7.81 3.31
CA ALA A 15 5.24 -8.22 2.09
C ALA A 15 4.48 -7.04 1.46
N VAL A 16 3.83 -6.22 2.29
CA VAL A 16 3.17 -4.98 1.84
C VAL A 16 4.18 -4.02 1.21
N ALA A 17 5.33 -3.80 1.84
CA ALA A 17 6.39 -2.95 1.30
C ALA A 17 6.88 -3.43 -0.08
N GLN A 18 7.09 -4.74 -0.24
CA GLN A 18 7.51 -5.35 -1.51
C GLN A 18 6.47 -5.19 -2.61
N HIS A 19 5.18 -5.39 -2.29
CA HIS A 19 4.08 -5.18 -3.23
C HIS A 19 3.95 -3.72 -3.67
N LEU A 20 4.14 -2.78 -2.74
CA LEU A 20 4.14 -1.36 -3.05
C LEU A 20 5.35 -0.98 -3.92
N ALA A 21 6.53 -1.49 -3.61
CA ALA A 21 7.74 -1.27 -4.41
C ALA A 21 7.60 -1.80 -5.85
N ALA A 22 6.98 -2.98 -6.03
CA ALA A 22 6.65 -3.52 -7.35
C ALA A 22 5.69 -2.60 -8.13
N SER A 23 4.84 -1.86 -7.43
CA SER A 23 3.92 -0.85 -7.98
C SER A 23 4.55 0.54 -8.09
N ARG A 24 5.89 0.64 -7.96
CA ARG A 24 6.67 1.89 -7.92
C ARG A 24 6.27 2.87 -6.81
N TYR A 25 5.71 2.35 -5.72
CA TYR A 25 5.41 3.10 -4.52
C TYR A 25 6.40 2.73 -3.41
N LEU A 26 7.25 3.67 -3.02
CA LEU A 26 8.18 3.46 -1.92
C LEU A 26 7.45 3.70 -0.60
N ALA A 27 7.14 2.61 0.10
CA ALA A 27 6.62 2.67 1.45
C ALA A 27 7.76 2.50 2.46
N ASP A 28 7.76 3.35 3.49
CA ASP A 28 8.58 3.11 4.67
C ASP A 28 7.93 2.03 5.56
N GLU A 29 8.63 1.64 6.62
CA GLU A 29 8.18 0.64 7.57
C GLU A 29 6.85 1.02 8.24
N SER A 30 6.69 2.31 8.57
CA SER A 30 5.49 2.86 9.21
C SER A 30 4.26 2.72 8.31
N LEU A 31 4.39 3.09 7.03
CA LEU A 31 3.32 3.02 6.04
C LEU A 31 2.96 1.57 5.70
N SER A 32 3.97 0.71 5.57
CA SER A 32 3.78 -0.71 5.33
C SER A 32 3.03 -1.39 6.48
N THR A 33 3.35 -1.01 7.72
CA THR A 33 2.64 -1.46 8.93
C THR A 33 1.21 -0.93 8.99
N ALA A 34 1.02 0.35 8.69
CA ALA A 34 -0.31 0.97 8.69
C ALA A 34 -1.24 0.31 7.67
N ILE A 35 -0.75 0.03 6.45
CA ILE A 35 -1.52 -0.65 5.39
C ILE A 35 -1.81 -2.11 5.80
N PHE A 36 -0.82 -2.82 6.35
CA PHE A 36 -1.03 -4.18 6.86
C PHE A 36 -2.16 -4.23 7.91
N LEU A 37 -2.13 -3.31 8.88
CA LEU A 37 -3.16 -3.21 9.92
C LEU A 37 -4.52 -2.80 9.35
N ALA A 38 -4.57 -1.86 8.41
CA ALA A 38 -5.80 -1.43 7.76
C ALA A 38 -6.51 -2.59 7.04
N ILE A 39 -5.75 -3.39 6.30
CA ILE A 39 -6.26 -4.59 5.62
C ILE A 39 -6.75 -5.62 6.64
N ARG A 40 -5.96 -5.90 7.70
CA ARG A 40 -6.34 -6.85 8.76
C ARG A 40 -7.56 -6.43 9.56
N LEU A 41 -7.75 -5.14 9.78
CA LEU A 41 -8.86 -4.59 10.55
C LEU A 41 -10.09 -4.32 9.68
N GLY A 42 -10.00 -4.48 8.35
CA GLY A 42 -11.07 -4.13 7.42
C GLY A 42 -11.44 -2.65 7.49
N LYS A 43 -10.48 -1.78 7.84
CA LYS A 43 -10.70 -0.35 8.06
C LYS A 43 -10.09 0.46 6.92
N PRO A 44 -10.79 1.49 6.40
CA PRO A 44 -10.21 2.38 5.41
C PRO A 44 -9.03 3.16 6.01
N LEU A 45 -7.95 3.30 5.23
CA LEU A 45 -6.77 4.08 5.60
C LEU A 45 -6.71 5.35 4.76
N LEU A 46 -6.65 6.51 5.43
CA LEU A 46 -6.39 7.78 4.78
C LEU A 46 -4.87 7.99 4.68
N LEU A 47 -4.35 8.10 3.47
CA LEU A 47 -2.94 8.38 3.23
C LEU A 47 -2.74 9.88 2.98
N GLU A 48 -2.15 10.57 3.95
CA GLU A 48 -1.75 11.97 3.81
C GLU A 48 -0.22 12.07 3.62
N GLY A 49 0.22 12.68 2.51
CA GLY A 49 1.63 12.81 2.16
C GLY A 49 1.87 13.87 1.08
N ALA A 50 2.98 14.59 1.21
CA ALA A 50 3.31 15.75 0.38
C ALA A 50 3.33 15.43 -1.13
N PRO A 51 2.95 16.37 -2.02
CA PRO A 51 3.21 16.25 -3.45
C PRO A 51 4.70 16.07 -3.73
N GLY A 52 5.08 14.98 -4.38
CA GLY A 52 6.49 14.70 -4.72
C GLY A 52 6.88 13.22 -4.84
N VAL A 53 6.07 12.28 -4.37
CA VAL A 53 6.31 10.81 -4.45
C VAL A 53 6.01 10.19 -5.83
N GLY A 54 6.18 10.95 -6.92
CA GLY A 54 5.92 10.45 -8.29
C GLY A 54 4.48 10.64 -8.79
N LYS A 55 3.79 11.72 -8.37
CA LYS A 55 2.43 12.08 -8.84
C LYS A 55 2.30 12.29 -10.37
N THR A 56 3.41 12.30 -11.11
CA THR A 56 3.44 12.54 -12.57
C THR A 56 3.58 11.25 -13.41
N GLU A 57 4.17 10.17 -12.87
CA GLU A 57 4.35 8.92 -13.65
C GLU A 57 3.09 8.05 -13.69
N ALA A 58 2.12 8.28 -12.81
CA ALA A 58 0.84 7.56 -12.80
C ALA A 58 -0.13 8.00 -13.92
N ALA A 59 0.25 8.98 -14.74
CA ALA A 59 -0.54 9.48 -15.86
C ALA A 59 -0.11 8.92 -17.24
N LYS A 60 0.88 8.01 -17.28
CA LYS A 60 1.28 7.25 -18.48
C LYS A 60 0.99 5.77 -18.28
#